data_AF-A0AB34JZ23-F1
#
_entry.id   AF-A0AB34JZ23-F1
#
_cell.length_a   1.000
_cell.length_b   1.000
_cell.length_c   1.000
_cell.angle_alpha   90.00
_cell.angle_beta   90.00
_cell.angle_gamma   90.00
#
_symmetry.space_group_name_H-M   'P 1'
#
loop_
_entity.id
_entity.type
_entity.pdbx_description
1 polymer ?
#
loop_
_entity_poly.entity_id
_entity_poly.type
_entity_poly.pdbx_seq_one_letter_code
_entity_poly.pdbx_strand_id
1 'polypeptide(L)'
;MAQGYETYRRVIIRSSRLARVYYALSSLCVAMALWRCVVGHAHMQISDVELIPPTIFSSNADFHECPPRLLASLRSHRAGAGSVRCQHWDAIEAIESARSHVFISTQHLDVQQRRCARGCGTPRQLWKLEAQTAGLVASPELFNLSFKHSFRTRTLPSASADCRQMGGALVRFKRDVDAEQHLSLILQHDASQYEVLHLYSPSSGRATHVPITSLLRSAGIELESRSDSMRRMADCKAWATNSSLRAAAGGACRHIGDTFRARGVSLEVHVVYSNLWSTSVSLWKPHTWLKPSEMPSFLMFARRLPGEEATRVKTISESRGGWRRRRVVRTTTGIKFEVLGSGGIGFITAHSVWRFLVDTLISLGIAYTATELVLSFVGYFDATLVQSLLTLLLGDLAQVRSALYFNARRMHED
;
A
#
# COMPACT_ATOMS: atom_id res chain seq x y z
N MET A 1 35.56 -43.24 31.66
CA MET A 1 35.22 -43.66 30.29
C MET A 1 35.81 -42.64 29.34
N ALA A 2 36.88 -42.97 28.63
CA ALA A 2 37.46 -42.07 27.64
C ALA A 2 36.60 -42.11 26.37
N GLN A 3 36.00 -40.98 25.99
CA GLN A 3 35.35 -40.85 24.69
C GLN A 3 36.45 -40.80 23.63
N GLY A 4 36.50 -41.80 22.75
CA GLY A 4 37.39 -41.79 21.58
C GLY A 4 36.96 -40.70 20.59
N TYR A 5 37.92 -40.05 19.94
CA TYR A 5 37.67 -39.08 18.89
C TYR A 5 37.64 -39.78 17.52
N GLU A 6 36.49 -39.79 16.86
CA GLU A 6 36.32 -40.35 15.52
C GLU A 6 36.54 -39.29 14.44
N THR A 7 37.18 -39.67 13.33
CA THR A 7 37.42 -38.78 12.19
C THR A 7 37.27 -39.53 10.87
N TYR A 8 36.81 -38.83 9.83
CA TYR A 8 36.63 -39.41 8.51
C TYR A 8 37.98 -39.66 7.83
N ARG A 9 38.13 -40.84 7.20
CA ARG A 9 39.25 -41.10 6.30
C ARG A 9 39.08 -40.30 5.01
N ARG A 10 39.97 -39.34 4.76
CA ARG A 10 39.92 -38.46 3.59
C ARG A 10 40.83 -38.96 2.46
N VAL A 11 40.39 -38.83 1.22
CA VAL A 11 41.22 -39.06 0.02
C VAL A 11 41.52 -37.72 -0.63
N ILE A 12 42.81 -37.37 -0.78
CA ILE A 12 43.22 -36.11 -1.38
C ILE A 12 43.51 -36.34 -2.86
N ILE A 13 42.61 -35.86 -3.74
CA ILE A 13 42.78 -35.94 -5.19
C ILE A 13 43.48 -34.67 -5.68
N ARG A 14 44.69 -34.82 -6.23
CA ARG A 14 45.49 -33.69 -6.76
C ARG A 14 45.13 -33.43 -8.23
N SER A 15 44.00 -32.77 -8.49
CA SER A 15 43.55 -32.40 -9.85
C SER A 15 43.22 -30.91 -9.96
N SER A 16 43.89 -30.22 -10.89
CA SER A 16 43.65 -28.79 -11.14
C SER A 16 42.29 -28.49 -11.78
N ARG A 17 41.68 -29.47 -12.47
CA ARG A 17 40.34 -29.34 -13.04
C ARG A 17 39.28 -29.48 -11.96
N LEU A 18 39.41 -30.50 -11.10
CA LEU A 18 38.48 -30.73 -9.98
C LEU A 18 38.54 -29.59 -8.97
N ALA A 19 39.75 -29.09 -8.66
CA ALA A 19 39.91 -27.92 -7.81
C ALA A 19 39.18 -26.68 -8.38
N ARG A 20 39.29 -26.43 -9.69
CA ARG A 20 38.57 -25.33 -10.35
C ARG A 20 37.04 -25.45 -10.22
N VAL A 21 36.50 -26.67 -10.41
CA VAL A 21 35.06 -26.93 -10.23
C VAL A 21 34.62 -26.65 -8.79
N TYR A 22 35.35 -27.22 -7.82
CA TYR A 22 35.08 -27.02 -6.40
C TYR A 22 35.12 -25.54 -6.02
N TYR A 23 36.16 -24.81 -6.44
CA TYR A 23 36.27 -23.38 -6.17
C TYR A 23 35.16 -22.57 -6.84
N ALA A 24 34.78 -22.89 -8.09
CA ALA A 24 33.68 -22.20 -8.77
C ALA A 24 32.35 -22.38 -8.03
N LEU A 25 32.02 -23.61 -7.62
CA LEU A 25 30.81 -23.91 -6.86
C LEU A 25 30.85 -23.25 -5.47
N SER A 26 31.99 -23.30 -4.79
CA SER A 26 32.17 -22.66 -3.48
C SER A 26 32.03 -21.14 -3.57
N SER A 27 32.63 -20.50 -4.59
CA SER A 27 32.48 -19.08 -4.84
C SER A 27 31.03 -18.70 -5.15
N LEU A 28 30.29 -19.53 -5.89
CA LEU A 28 28.86 -19.32 -6.12
C LEU A 28 28.05 -19.38 -4.82
N CYS A 29 28.31 -20.38 -3.97
CA CYS A 29 27.67 -20.48 -2.66
C CYS A 29 27.97 -19.26 -1.77
N VAL A 30 29.22 -18.80 -1.73
CA VAL A 30 29.60 -17.59 -0.99
C VAL A 30 28.94 -16.35 -1.58
N ALA A 31 28.90 -16.20 -2.91
CA ALA A 31 28.24 -15.08 -3.56
C ALA A 31 26.73 -15.06 -3.25
N MET A 32 26.07 -16.22 -3.28
CA MET A 32 24.66 -16.35 -2.90
C MET A 32 24.43 -16.07 -1.41
N ALA A 33 25.33 -16.52 -0.52
CA ALA A 33 25.26 -16.20 0.90
C ALA A 33 25.43 -14.70 1.16
N LEU A 34 26.38 -14.06 0.47
CA LEU A 34 26.57 -12.61 0.52
C LEU A 34 25.36 -11.85 -0.02
N TRP A 35 24.78 -12.31 -1.14
CA TRP A 35 23.53 -11.75 -1.66
C TRP A 35 22.39 -11.85 -0.64
N ARG A 36 22.19 -13.03 -0.02
CA ARG A 36 21.18 -13.21 1.04
C ARG A 36 21.49 -12.37 2.28
N CYS A 37 22.77 -12.14 2.58
CA CYS A 37 23.20 -11.27 3.66
C CYS A 37 22.85 -9.81 3.40
N VAL A 38 23.17 -9.30 2.21
CA VAL A 38 23.03 -7.88 1.83
C VAL A 38 21.59 -7.53 1.46
N VAL A 39 20.95 -8.33 0.59
CA VAL A 39 19.62 -8.05 0.02
C VAL A 39 18.49 -8.73 0.80
N GLY A 40 18.76 -9.93 1.33
CA GLY A 40 17.80 -10.68 2.13
C GLY A 40 17.89 -10.42 3.63
N HIS A 41 18.90 -9.66 4.07
CA HIS A 41 19.19 -9.39 5.48
C HIS A 41 19.23 -10.64 6.36
N ALA A 42 19.69 -11.77 5.82
CA ALA A 42 19.65 -13.08 6.48
C ALA A 42 20.46 -13.14 7.79
N HIS A 43 21.38 -12.19 7.99
CA HIS A 43 22.15 -12.04 9.22
C HIS A 43 21.36 -11.35 10.36
N MET A 44 20.15 -10.86 10.08
CA MET A 44 19.31 -10.14 11.03
C MET A 44 18.09 -10.97 11.41
N GLN A 45 17.66 -10.82 12.66
CA GLN A 45 16.34 -11.26 13.08
C GLN A 45 15.34 -10.14 12.79
N ILE A 46 14.28 -10.48 12.08
CA ILE A 46 13.19 -9.55 11.77
C ILE A 46 12.07 -9.82 12.77
N SER A 47 11.64 -8.78 13.49
CA SER A 47 10.39 -8.83 14.25
C SER A 47 9.34 -8.04 13.50
N ASP A 48 8.16 -8.64 13.42
CA ASP A 48 6.96 -7.92 13.02
C ASP A 48 6.71 -6.78 13.99
N VAL A 49 6.32 -5.67 13.41
CA VAL A 49 5.99 -4.47 14.13
C VAL A 49 4.48 -4.42 14.26
N GLU A 50 4.00 -4.41 15.51
CA GLU A 50 2.59 -4.20 15.74
C GLU A 50 2.32 -2.70 15.70
N LEU A 51 1.56 -2.29 14.70
CA LEU A 51 1.29 -0.89 14.48
C LEU A 51 0.18 -0.43 15.39
N ILE A 52 0.49 0.62 16.15
CA ILE A 52 -0.53 1.33 16.92
C ILE A 52 -1.32 2.09 15.87
N PRO A 53 -2.64 1.83 15.75
CA PRO A 53 -3.45 2.41 14.69
C PRO A 53 -3.23 3.92 14.64
N PRO A 54 -2.87 4.47 13.47
CA PRO A 54 -2.54 5.88 13.38
C PRO A 54 -3.75 6.70 13.78
N THR A 55 -3.52 7.73 14.58
CA THR A 55 -4.57 8.69 14.88
C THR A 55 -4.62 9.69 13.74
N ILE A 56 -5.78 9.78 13.11
CA ILE A 56 -5.97 10.62 11.93
C ILE A 56 -6.78 11.84 12.35
N PHE A 57 -6.24 13.01 12.07
CA PHE A 57 -6.95 14.28 12.22
C PHE A 57 -7.11 14.91 10.85
N SER A 58 -8.13 15.72 10.67
CA SER A 58 -8.21 16.57 9.48
C SER A 58 -7.88 18.00 9.85
N SER A 59 -7.12 18.69 9.01
CA SER A 59 -6.83 20.12 9.17
C SER A 59 -7.58 20.94 8.13
N ASN A 60 -8.21 22.03 8.59
CA ASN A 60 -9.02 23.07 7.91
C ASN A 60 -9.91 22.65 6.74
N ALA A 61 -11.22 22.87 6.93
CA ALA A 61 -12.15 23.08 5.83
C ALA A 61 -12.21 24.58 5.56
N ASP A 62 -11.61 25.05 4.48
CA ASP A 62 -11.85 26.43 4.04
C ASP A 62 -13.23 26.51 3.36
N PHE A 63 -13.70 27.74 3.17
CA PHE A 63 -14.93 28.01 2.44
C PHE A 63 -14.83 27.39 1.04
N HIS A 64 -15.74 26.47 0.70
CA HIS A 64 -15.69 25.78 -0.59
C HIS A 64 -16.68 26.37 -1.58
N GLU A 65 -16.26 26.50 -2.83
CA GLU A 65 -17.17 26.84 -3.92
C GLU A 65 -18.11 25.66 -4.23
N CYS A 66 -19.36 25.96 -4.58
CA CYS A 66 -20.32 24.99 -5.08
C CYS A 66 -20.58 25.22 -6.57
N PRO A 67 -19.82 24.56 -7.46
CA PRO A 67 -19.97 24.72 -8.89
C PRO A 67 -21.41 24.41 -9.34
N PRO A 68 -22.01 25.21 -10.23
CA PRO A 68 -23.35 24.96 -10.78
C PRO A 68 -23.51 23.56 -11.38
N ARG A 69 -22.43 23.01 -11.95
CA ARG A 69 -22.39 21.65 -12.52
C ARG A 69 -22.61 20.55 -11.46
N LEU A 70 -21.99 20.67 -10.29
CA LEU A 70 -22.15 19.71 -9.20
C LEU A 70 -23.55 19.79 -8.58
N LEU A 71 -24.08 21.01 -8.44
CA LEU A 71 -25.46 21.22 -7.98
C LEU A 71 -26.48 20.66 -8.98
N ALA A 72 -26.23 20.80 -10.29
CA ALA A 72 -27.07 20.22 -11.33
C ALA A 72 -27.03 18.68 -11.30
N SER A 73 -25.85 18.09 -11.14
CA SER A 73 -25.67 16.63 -10.99
C SER A 73 -26.40 16.09 -9.75
N LEU A 74 -26.28 16.76 -8.60
CA LEU A 74 -27.06 16.41 -7.40
C LEU A 74 -28.57 16.41 -7.65
N ARG A 75 -29.05 17.36 -8.46
CA ARG A 75 -30.45 17.45 -8.83
C ARG A 75 -30.90 16.25 -9.66
N SER A 76 -30.14 15.91 -10.70
CA SER A 76 -30.47 14.81 -11.61
C SER A 76 -30.35 13.43 -10.95
N HIS A 77 -29.36 13.23 -10.06
CA HIS A 77 -29.05 11.91 -9.50
C HIS A 77 -29.68 11.65 -8.13
N ARG A 78 -30.00 12.68 -7.34
CA ARG A 78 -30.44 12.49 -5.93
C ARG A 78 -31.69 13.24 -5.54
N ALA A 79 -31.73 14.56 -5.72
CA ALA A 79 -32.86 15.36 -5.27
C ALA A 79 -34.12 15.16 -6.14
N GLY A 80 -33.98 14.81 -7.42
CA GLY A 80 -35.11 14.72 -8.35
C GLY A 80 -35.84 16.05 -8.45
N ALA A 81 -37.13 16.07 -8.11
CA ALA A 81 -37.94 17.28 -8.03
C ALA A 81 -37.68 18.14 -6.76
N GLY A 82 -36.83 17.65 -5.85
CA GLY A 82 -36.47 18.34 -4.60
C GLY A 82 -35.57 19.56 -4.78
N SER A 83 -35.25 20.21 -3.66
CA SER A 83 -34.35 21.36 -3.65
C SER A 83 -32.88 20.94 -3.55
N VAL A 84 -31.98 21.70 -4.16
CA VAL A 84 -30.53 21.51 -4.03
C VAL A 84 -29.94 22.77 -3.41
N ARG A 85 -29.03 22.62 -2.45
CA ARG A 85 -28.38 23.74 -1.76
C ARG A 85 -26.88 23.53 -1.63
N CYS A 86 -26.13 24.62 -1.63
CA CYS A 86 -24.77 24.63 -1.15
C CYS A 86 -24.82 24.78 0.38
N GLN A 87 -24.24 23.86 1.14
CA GLN A 87 -24.12 23.97 2.59
C GLN A 87 -22.65 24.01 2.96
N HIS A 88 -22.26 25.04 3.70
CA HIS A 88 -20.90 25.17 4.22
C HIS A 88 -20.86 24.52 5.59
N TRP A 89 -20.49 23.24 5.64
CA TRP A 89 -20.19 22.57 6.90
C TRP A 89 -18.73 22.84 7.25
N ASP A 90 -18.48 23.10 8.53
CA ASP A 90 -17.13 23.16 9.04
C ASP A 90 -16.52 21.75 9.18
N ALA A 91 -15.27 21.67 9.62
CA ALA A 91 -14.60 20.38 9.83
C ALA A 91 -15.28 19.51 10.91
N ILE A 92 -15.98 20.10 11.88
CA ILE A 92 -16.65 19.37 12.96
C ILE A 92 -17.92 18.69 12.43
N GLU A 93 -18.64 19.37 11.55
CA GLU A 93 -19.86 18.85 10.93
C GLU A 93 -19.57 17.88 9.78
N ALA A 94 -18.55 18.16 8.97
CA ALA A 94 -18.21 17.35 7.80
C ALA A 94 -17.48 16.05 8.14
N ILE A 95 -16.78 15.99 9.28
CA ILE A 95 -15.82 14.92 9.57
C ILE A 95 -16.22 14.12 10.79
N GLU A 96 -16.26 12.81 10.62
CA GLU A 96 -16.43 11.85 11.69
C GLU A 96 -15.17 10.97 11.76
N SER A 97 -14.31 11.19 12.75
CA SER A 97 -13.07 10.43 12.96
C SER A 97 -13.18 9.51 14.17
N ALA A 98 -12.80 8.24 14.02
CA ALA A 98 -12.70 7.27 15.10
C ALA A 98 -11.44 6.41 14.93
N ARG A 99 -10.39 6.68 15.72
CA ARG A 99 -9.11 5.97 15.68
C ARG A 99 -8.50 5.92 14.27
N SER A 100 -8.51 4.76 13.63
CA SER A 100 -8.00 4.46 12.28
C SER A 100 -8.98 4.74 11.15
N HIS A 101 -10.18 5.23 11.47
CA HIS A 101 -11.21 5.52 10.49
C HIS A 101 -11.52 7.01 10.44
N VAL A 102 -11.64 7.55 9.24
CA VAL A 102 -12.13 8.91 9.01
C VAL A 102 -13.18 8.87 7.92
N PHE A 103 -14.31 9.52 8.17
CA PHE A 103 -15.35 9.74 7.19
C PHE A 103 -15.49 11.24 6.95
N ILE A 104 -15.37 11.66 5.69
CA ILE A 104 -15.52 13.06 5.28
C ILE A 104 -16.73 13.15 4.37
N SER A 105 -17.73 13.88 4.82
CA SER A 105 -18.97 14.12 4.11
C SER A 105 -18.72 15.03 2.91
N THR A 106 -19.07 14.58 1.70
CA THR A 106 -18.97 15.40 0.48
C THR A 106 -20.34 15.93 0.06
N GLN A 107 -21.40 15.17 0.35
CA GLN A 107 -22.79 15.53 0.07
C GLN A 107 -23.75 14.83 1.02
N HIS A 108 -24.98 15.34 1.12
CA HIS A 108 -26.06 14.67 1.84
C HIS A 108 -27.38 14.78 1.09
N LEU A 109 -28.33 13.93 1.48
CA LEU A 109 -29.71 13.91 1.04
C LEU A 109 -30.62 13.82 2.26
N ASP A 110 -31.36 14.88 2.52
CA ASP A 110 -32.38 14.93 3.58
C ASP A 110 -33.74 14.62 2.98
N VAL A 111 -34.34 13.53 3.44
CA VAL A 111 -35.67 13.07 3.07
C VAL A 111 -36.60 13.32 4.25
N GLN A 112 -37.41 14.37 4.16
CA GLN A 112 -38.42 14.67 5.17
C GLN A 112 -39.63 13.75 4.97
N GLN A 113 -39.99 13.05 6.03
CA GLN A 113 -41.04 12.06 6.03
C GLN A 113 -42.03 12.29 7.17
N ARG A 114 -43.32 12.16 6.84
CA ARG A 114 -44.40 12.19 7.82
C ARG A 114 -45.03 10.82 7.96
N ARG A 115 -45.31 10.42 9.20
CA ARG A 115 -46.00 9.16 9.48
C ARG A 115 -47.46 9.24 9.01
N CYS A 116 -47.89 8.23 8.26
CA CYS A 116 -49.30 8.04 7.90
C CYS A 116 -50.03 7.28 9.01
N ALA A 117 -51.24 7.73 9.35
CA ALA A 117 -52.04 7.10 10.42
C ALA A 117 -52.62 5.74 10.01
N ARG A 118 -52.92 5.53 8.72
CA ARG A 118 -53.57 4.32 8.18
C ARG A 118 -52.86 3.73 6.94
N GLY A 119 -51.58 4.09 6.74
CA GLY A 119 -50.83 3.78 5.52
C GLY A 119 -50.96 4.85 4.43
N CYS A 120 -49.95 4.98 3.57
CA CYS A 120 -49.89 6.00 2.51
C CYS A 120 -50.18 5.36 1.14
N GLY A 121 -51.42 4.92 0.90
CA GLY A 121 -51.82 4.27 -0.36
C GLY A 121 -51.66 2.74 -0.37
N THR A 122 -50.73 2.20 0.43
CA THR A 122 -50.70 0.76 0.79
C THR A 122 -50.57 0.58 2.31
N PRO A 123 -51.11 -0.51 2.89
CA PRO A 123 -50.99 -0.78 4.33
C PRO A 123 -49.53 -0.90 4.82
N ARG A 124 -48.60 -1.25 3.92
CA ARG A 124 -47.17 -1.40 4.22
C ARG A 124 -46.40 -0.08 4.17
N GLN A 125 -46.94 0.97 3.55
CA GLN A 125 -46.28 2.26 3.44
C GLN A 125 -46.62 3.15 4.64
N LEU A 126 -45.77 3.13 5.66
CA LEU A 126 -46.00 3.85 6.92
C LEU A 126 -45.56 5.33 6.90
N TRP A 127 -44.76 5.72 5.91
CA TRP A 127 -44.15 7.05 5.80
C TRP A 127 -44.38 7.63 4.41
N LYS A 128 -44.83 8.89 4.38
CA LYS A 128 -45.00 9.66 3.15
C LYS A 128 -43.87 10.68 3.03
N LEU A 129 -43.30 10.81 1.83
CA LEU A 129 -42.37 11.87 1.48
C LEU A 129 -43.08 13.23 1.56
N GLU A 130 -42.57 14.15 2.36
CA GLU A 130 -43.03 15.55 2.41
C GLU A 130 -42.13 16.45 1.57
N ALA A 131 -40.81 16.32 1.73
CA ALA A 131 -39.83 17.11 1.00
C ALA A 131 -38.51 16.34 0.87
N GLN A 132 -37.71 16.74 -0.11
CA GLN A 132 -36.38 16.20 -0.36
C GLN A 132 -35.42 17.34 -0.64
N THR A 133 -34.29 17.34 0.06
CA THR A 133 -33.25 18.37 -0.08
C THR A 133 -31.89 17.68 -0.21
N ALA A 134 -31.19 17.92 -1.31
CA ALA A 134 -29.80 17.49 -1.46
C ALA A 134 -28.85 18.67 -1.19
N GLY A 135 -27.70 18.40 -0.60
CA GLY A 135 -26.70 19.44 -0.40
C GLY A 135 -25.26 18.97 -0.65
N LEU A 136 -24.46 19.86 -1.23
CA LEU A 136 -23.00 19.77 -1.19
C LEU A 136 -22.53 20.28 0.17
N VAL A 137 -21.53 19.61 0.74
CA VAL A 137 -21.14 19.77 2.14
C VAL A 137 -19.72 20.27 2.29
N ALA A 138 -18.78 19.59 1.65
CA ALA A 138 -17.38 19.93 1.74
C ALA A 138 -16.67 19.53 0.44
N SER A 139 -15.68 20.34 0.06
CA SER A 139 -14.76 19.99 -1.02
C SER A 139 -13.61 19.19 -0.44
N PRO A 140 -13.58 17.85 -0.63
CA PRO A 140 -12.56 16.97 -0.04
C PRO A 140 -11.14 17.37 -0.46
N GLU A 141 -10.98 18.11 -1.54
CA GLU A 141 -9.70 18.62 -2.06
C GLU A 141 -9.04 19.65 -1.15
N LEU A 142 -9.83 20.32 -0.29
CA LEU A 142 -9.32 21.33 0.65
C LEU A 142 -8.77 20.72 1.94
N PHE A 143 -9.01 19.43 2.18
CA PHE A 143 -8.63 18.78 3.42
C PHE A 143 -7.28 18.10 3.32
N ASN A 144 -6.54 18.17 4.43
CA ASN A 144 -5.36 17.36 4.65
C ASN A 144 -5.60 16.42 5.84
N LEU A 145 -5.24 15.15 5.66
CA LEU A 145 -5.21 14.17 6.73
C LEU A 145 -3.85 14.25 7.45
N SER A 146 -3.88 14.45 8.75
CA SER A 146 -2.74 14.48 9.64
C SER A 146 -2.61 13.14 10.34
N PHE A 147 -1.57 12.38 10.02
CA PHE A 147 -1.31 11.06 10.57
C PHE A 147 -0.33 11.16 11.74
N LYS A 148 -0.77 10.76 12.92
CA LYS A 148 0.10 10.47 14.06
C LYS A 148 0.22 8.96 14.18
N HIS A 149 1.38 8.44 13.82
CA HIS A 149 1.62 7.01 13.76
C HIS A 149 2.78 6.63 14.68
N SER A 150 2.61 5.51 15.37
CA SER A 150 3.59 4.93 16.28
C SER A 150 3.56 3.42 16.16
N PHE A 151 4.62 2.77 16.61
CA PHE A 151 4.70 1.34 16.56
C PHE A 151 5.24 0.73 17.84
N ARG A 152 4.89 -0.54 18.05
CA ARG A 152 5.44 -1.37 19.13
C ARG A 152 6.02 -2.64 18.55
N THR A 153 7.07 -3.16 19.17
CA THR A 153 7.57 -4.50 18.86
C THR A 153 7.34 -5.42 20.04
N ARG A 154 6.96 -6.66 19.78
CA ARG A 154 6.71 -7.66 20.82
C ARG A 154 8.02 -8.25 21.36
N THR A 155 9.01 -8.42 20.50
CA THR A 155 10.30 -9.01 20.86
C THR A 155 11.21 -8.04 21.60
N LEU A 156 11.08 -6.72 21.35
CA LEU A 156 11.95 -5.70 21.92
C LEU A 156 11.16 -4.43 22.29
N PRO A 157 10.42 -4.42 23.41
CA PRO A 157 9.54 -3.32 23.78
C PRO A 157 10.23 -1.94 23.82
N SER A 158 11.52 -1.92 24.17
CA SER A 158 12.37 -0.72 24.20
C SER A 158 12.65 -0.12 22.82
N ALA A 159 12.40 -0.85 21.72
CA ALA A 159 12.48 -0.34 20.36
C ALA A 159 11.17 0.30 19.87
N SER A 160 10.11 0.30 20.67
CA SER A 160 8.86 1.00 20.33
C SER A 160 9.08 2.51 20.22
N ALA A 161 8.48 3.16 19.22
CA ALA A 161 8.71 4.58 19.00
C ALA A 161 7.54 5.35 18.39
N ASP A 162 7.60 6.66 18.58
CA ASP A 162 6.78 7.64 17.88
C ASP A 162 7.46 8.01 16.56
N CYS A 163 6.80 7.69 15.45
CA CYS A 163 7.38 7.78 14.11
C CYS A 163 7.28 9.18 13.51
N ARG A 164 6.84 10.19 14.28
CA ARG A 164 6.75 11.59 13.86
C ARG A 164 8.07 12.21 13.38
N GLN A 165 9.19 11.56 13.69
CA GLN A 165 10.53 12.01 13.30
C GLN A 165 11.07 11.26 12.08
N MET A 166 10.28 10.37 11.47
CA MET A 166 10.69 9.58 10.31
C MET A 166 10.38 10.31 9.01
N GLY A 167 11.30 10.21 8.04
CA GLY A 167 11.02 10.60 6.66
C GLY A 167 10.21 9.52 5.95
N GLY A 168 9.39 9.89 4.98
CA GLY A 168 8.56 8.94 4.25
C GLY A 168 8.20 9.40 2.86
N ALA A 169 7.45 8.58 2.15
CA ALA A 169 6.94 8.92 0.82
C ALA A 169 5.49 8.46 0.65
N LEU A 170 4.68 9.27 -0.04
CA LEU A 170 3.42 8.81 -0.63
C LEU A 170 3.70 8.33 -2.04
N VAL A 171 3.30 7.10 -2.33
CA VAL A 171 3.60 6.44 -3.60
C VAL A 171 2.33 5.95 -4.29
N ARG A 172 2.43 5.79 -5.61
CA ARG A 172 1.45 5.11 -6.45
C ARG A 172 2.12 3.92 -7.11
N PHE A 173 1.59 2.72 -6.91
CA PHE A 173 2.08 1.54 -7.62
C PHE A 173 1.65 1.57 -9.07
N LYS A 174 2.53 1.10 -9.96
CA LYS A 174 2.23 0.98 -11.39
C LYS A 174 1.21 -0.13 -11.65
N ARG A 175 1.22 -1.19 -10.83
CA ARG A 175 0.28 -2.32 -10.89
C ARG A 175 -0.24 -2.64 -9.49
N ASP A 176 -1.51 -3.01 -9.39
CA ASP A 176 -2.14 -3.35 -8.10
C ASP A 176 -1.49 -4.57 -7.43
N VAL A 177 -1.00 -5.54 -8.22
CA VAL A 177 -0.30 -6.74 -7.73
C VAL A 177 0.99 -6.38 -6.99
N ASP A 178 1.69 -5.33 -7.42
CA ASP A 178 2.93 -4.89 -6.77
C ASP A 178 2.64 -4.33 -5.38
N ALA A 179 1.49 -3.65 -5.21
CA ALA A 179 1.04 -3.16 -3.91
C ALA A 179 0.74 -4.31 -2.93
N GLU A 180 0.10 -5.39 -3.40
CA GLU A 180 -0.18 -6.57 -2.59
C GLU A 180 1.11 -7.31 -2.21
N GLN A 181 2.04 -7.47 -3.16
CA GLN A 181 3.36 -8.05 -2.88
C GLN A 181 4.12 -7.23 -1.83
N HIS A 182 4.07 -5.90 -1.89
CA HIS A 182 4.72 -5.04 -0.91
C HIS A 182 4.15 -5.14 0.51
N LEU A 183 2.88 -5.52 0.69
CA LEU A 183 2.35 -5.80 2.02
C LEU A 183 3.01 -7.04 2.66
N SER A 184 3.50 -7.96 1.84
CA SER A 184 4.20 -9.18 2.28
C SER A 184 5.73 -9.04 2.34
N LEU A 185 6.30 -8.12 1.55
CA LEU A 185 7.75 -7.91 1.41
C LEU A 185 8.17 -6.58 2.04
N ILE A 186 8.03 -6.52 3.37
CA ILE A 186 8.34 -5.37 4.23
C ILE A 186 9.77 -4.82 4.05
N LEU A 187 10.68 -5.63 3.51
CA LEU A 187 12.13 -5.39 3.49
C LEU A 187 12.72 -5.07 2.11
N GLN A 188 11.94 -5.20 1.03
CA GLN A 188 12.45 -5.01 -0.32
C GLN A 188 11.59 -3.99 -1.05
N HIS A 189 12.20 -2.84 -1.36
CA HIS A 189 11.59 -1.81 -2.19
C HIS A 189 12.31 -1.75 -3.52
N ASP A 190 11.57 -2.09 -4.57
CA ASP A 190 12.00 -1.83 -5.92
C ASP A 190 11.39 -0.49 -6.37
N ALA A 191 12.22 0.56 -6.38
CA ALA A 191 11.79 1.90 -6.78
C ALA A 191 11.24 1.96 -8.21
N SER A 192 11.52 0.96 -9.05
CA SER A 192 10.96 0.88 -10.40
C SER A 192 9.47 0.52 -10.43
N GLN A 193 8.92 -0.04 -9.35
CA GLN A 193 7.54 -0.54 -9.26
C GLN A 193 6.53 0.56 -8.90
N TYR A 194 6.99 1.68 -8.36
CA TYR A 194 6.13 2.77 -7.91
C TYR A 194 6.61 4.15 -8.37
N GLU A 195 5.68 5.09 -8.38
CA GLU A 195 5.91 6.51 -8.61
C GLU A 195 5.79 7.24 -7.27
N VAL A 196 6.74 8.10 -6.95
CA VAL A 196 6.69 8.94 -5.75
C VAL A 196 5.82 10.16 -6.04
N LEU A 197 4.70 10.28 -5.35
CA LEU A 197 3.78 11.41 -5.47
C LEU A 197 4.14 12.55 -4.51
N HIS A 198 4.69 12.22 -3.34
CA HIS A 198 5.09 13.19 -2.33
C HIS A 198 6.16 12.64 -1.40
N LEU A 199 7.08 13.50 -0.95
CA LEU A 199 8.12 13.17 0.02
C LEU A 199 7.87 13.91 1.34
N TYR A 200 7.95 13.19 2.45
CA TYR A 200 7.86 13.74 3.79
C TYR A 200 9.25 13.79 4.39
N SER A 201 9.75 15.01 4.65
CA SER A 201 11.03 15.19 5.33
C SER A 201 10.92 14.80 6.81
N PRO A 202 12.00 14.23 7.40
CA PRO A 202 12.09 14.06 8.84
C PRO A 202 11.89 15.42 9.53
N SER A 203 10.80 15.60 10.27
CA SER A 203 10.52 16.85 10.98
C SER A 203 10.70 16.66 12.48
N SER A 204 10.91 17.76 13.21
CA SER A 204 11.21 17.77 14.65
C SER A 204 10.03 17.38 15.56
N GLY A 205 9.10 16.53 15.10
CA GLY A 205 8.00 15.97 15.90
C GLY A 205 6.59 16.34 15.43
N ARG A 206 6.41 16.81 14.20
CA ARG A 206 5.07 17.10 13.65
C ARG A 206 4.40 15.84 13.08
N ALA A 207 3.08 15.89 12.92
CA ALA A 207 2.32 14.83 12.25
C ALA A 207 2.61 14.85 10.74
N THR A 208 2.49 13.70 10.08
CA THR A 208 2.58 13.61 8.62
C THR A 208 1.29 14.15 8.02
N HIS A 209 1.36 15.28 7.32
CA HIS A 209 0.19 15.90 6.68
C HIS A 209 0.11 15.46 5.23
N VAL A 210 -1.01 14.84 4.87
CA VAL A 210 -1.22 14.25 3.55
C VAL A 210 -2.46 14.87 2.91
N PRO A 211 -2.31 15.55 1.77
CA PRO A 211 -3.45 16.05 1.02
C PRO A 211 -4.35 14.89 0.55
N ILE A 212 -5.66 15.04 0.73
CA ILE A 212 -6.63 14.04 0.25
C ILE A 212 -6.54 13.88 -1.27
N THR A 213 -6.23 14.96 -1.98
CA THR A 213 -6.04 14.93 -3.42
C THR A 213 -4.94 13.97 -3.85
N SER A 214 -3.84 13.93 -3.10
CA SER A 214 -2.72 13.02 -3.35
C SER A 214 -3.08 11.57 -2.99
N LEU A 215 -3.88 11.35 -1.94
CA LEU A 215 -4.39 10.01 -1.57
C LEU A 215 -5.38 9.46 -2.60
N LEU A 216 -6.26 10.30 -3.13
CA LEU A 216 -7.16 9.90 -4.22
C LEU A 216 -6.35 9.54 -5.46
N ARG A 217 -5.34 10.34 -5.80
CA ARG A 217 -4.44 10.07 -6.92
C ARG A 217 -3.64 8.78 -6.74
N SER A 218 -3.15 8.49 -5.53
CA SER A 218 -2.44 7.22 -5.25
C SER A 218 -3.36 6.01 -5.43
N ALA A 219 -4.64 6.14 -5.10
CA ALA A 219 -5.67 5.13 -5.35
C ALA A 219 -6.17 5.08 -6.82
N GLY A 220 -5.54 5.83 -7.74
CA GLY A 220 -5.96 5.91 -9.15
C GLY A 220 -7.30 6.63 -9.36
N ILE A 221 -7.77 7.39 -8.37
CA ILE A 221 -9.00 8.17 -8.45
C ILE A 221 -8.64 9.59 -8.89
N GLU A 222 -9.01 9.91 -10.12
CA GLU A 222 -8.88 11.27 -10.64
C GLU A 222 -9.95 12.16 -10.03
N LEU A 223 -9.51 13.26 -9.42
CA LEU A 223 -10.37 14.38 -9.11
C LEU A 223 -10.90 14.96 -10.42
N GLU A 224 -12.17 15.36 -10.43
CA GLU A 224 -12.79 15.98 -11.60
C GLU A 224 -11.97 17.17 -12.08
N SER A 225 -11.22 17.01 -13.17
CA SER A 225 -10.56 18.12 -13.82
C SER A 225 -11.62 18.95 -14.58
N ARG A 226 -11.43 20.29 -14.62
CA ARG A 226 -12.30 21.21 -15.37
C ARG A 226 -12.42 20.86 -16.86
N SER A 227 -11.49 20.07 -17.42
CA SER A 227 -11.36 19.78 -18.85
C SER A 227 -11.84 18.38 -19.29
N ASP A 228 -11.76 17.35 -18.45
CA ASP A 228 -11.96 15.97 -18.91
C ASP A 228 -13.43 15.52 -19.01
N SER A 229 -14.33 16.17 -18.28
CA SER A 229 -15.76 15.87 -18.35
C SER A 229 -16.37 16.20 -19.72
N MET A 230 -15.88 17.24 -20.41
CA MET A 230 -16.35 17.58 -21.77
C MET A 230 -15.84 16.59 -22.84
N ARG A 231 -14.61 16.09 -22.71
CA ARG A 231 -14.07 15.05 -23.61
C ARG A 231 -14.78 13.71 -23.41
N ARG A 232 -14.88 13.22 -22.17
CA ARG A 232 -15.54 11.92 -21.88
C ARG A 232 -17.03 11.91 -22.25
N MET A 233 -17.72 13.06 -22.12
CA MET A 233 -19.12 13.19 -22.53
C MET A 233 -19.29 13.28 -24.06
N ALA A 234 -18.28 13.79 -24.78
CA ALA A 234 -18.23 13.72 -26.24
C ALA A 234 -17.99 12.28 -26.73
N ASP A 235 -17.09 11.54 -26.08
CA ASP A 235 -16.82 10.12 -26.37
C ASP A 235 -18.08 9.25 -26.12
N CYS A 236 -18.85 9.54 -25.08
CA CYS A 236 -20.14 8.90 -24.83
C CYS A 236 -21.20 9.17 -25.91
N LYS A 237 -21.29 10.41 -26.40
CA LYS A 237 -22.19 10.75 -27.51
C LYS A 237 -21.78 10.08 -28.81
N ALA A 238 -20.47 9.92 -29.04
CA ALA A 238 -19.92 9.17 -30.17
C ALA A 238 -20.20 7.65 -30.06
N TRP A 239 -20.21 7.09 -28.85
CA TRP A 239 -20.57 5.68 -28.64
C TRP A 239 -22.08 5.41 -28.73
N ALA A 240 -22.92 6.34 -28.30
CA ALA A 240 -24.39 6.22 -28.39
C ALA A 240 -24.93 6.30 -29.83
N THR A 241 -24.13 6.85 -30.76
CA THR A 241 -24.45 6.96 -32.19
C THR A 241 -24.05 5.71 -32.99
N ASN A 242 -23.17 4.85 -32.45
CA ASN A 242 -22.87 3.54 -33.05
C ASN A 242 -23.86 2.46 -32.57
N SER A 243 -24.67 1.95 -33.50
CA SER A 243 -25.81 1.06 -33.24
C SER A 243 -25.44 -0.29 -32.60
N SER A 244 -24.21 -0.78 -32.80
CA SER A 244 -23.73 -2.05 -32.25
C SER A 244 -23.32 -2.01 -30.78
N LEU A 245 -23.09 -0.82 -30.21
CA LEU A 245 -22.63 -0.65 -28.83
C LEU A 245 -23.68 -0.07 -27.89
N ARG A 246 -24.90 0.22 -28.37
CA ARG A 246 -25.97 0.92 -27.63
C ARG A 246 -26.33 0.31 -26.28
N ALA A 247 -26.37 -1.02 -26.17
CA ALA A 247 -26.77 -1.70 -24.94
C ALA A 247 -25.65 -1.73 -23.88
N ALA A 248 -24.39 -1.91 -24.30
CA ALA A 248 -23.22 -1.87 -23.41
C ALA A 248 -22.84 -0.42 -23.02
N ALA A 249 -22.96 0.52 -23.96
CA ALA A 249 -22.74 1.94 -23.74
C ALA A 249 -23.85 2.58 -22.89
N GLY A 250 -25.09 2.10 -22.94
CA GLY A 250 -26.19 2.63 -22.10
C GLY A 250 -25.95 2.47 -20.59
N GLY A 251 -25.22 1.43 -20.19
CA GLY A 251 -24.76 1.23 -18.81
C GLY A 251 -23.48 2.01 -18.49
N ALA A 252 -22.47 1.95 -19.37
CA ALA A 252 -21.19 2.63 -19.17
C ALA A 252 -21.33 4.17 -19.22
N CYS A 253 -22.13 4.72 -20.14
CA CYS A 253 -22.41 6.15 -20.26
C CYS A 253 -23.31 6.71 -19.15
N ARG A 254 -24.12 5.88 -18.50
CA ARG A 254 -24.83 6.30 -17.27
C ARG A 254 -23.87 6.62 -16.13
N HIS A 255 -22.63 6.12 -16.20
CA HIS A 255 -21.60 6.26 -15.18
C HIS A 255 -20.47 7.21 -15.59
N ILE A 256 -20.45 7.65 -16.86
CA ILE A 256 -19.53 8.66 -17.35
C ILE A 256 -20.07 10.03 -16.91
N GLY A 257 -19.53 10.50 -15.79
CA GLY A 257 -20.02 11.67 -15.05
C GLY A 257 -20.49 11.36 -13.64
N ASP A 258 -20.54 10.08 -13.24
CA ASP A 258 -20.71 9.71 -11.83
C ASP A 258 -19.42 10.08 -11.09
N THR A 259 -19.47 11.25 -10.49
CA THR A 259 -18.36 11.80 -9.73
C THR A 259 -18.12 10.94 -8.49
N PHE A 260 -16.87 10.86 -8.04
CA PHE A 260 -16.55 10.18 -6.78
C PHE A 260 -17.36 10.78 -5.61
N ARG A 261 -17.75 12.05 -5.71
CA ARG A 261 -18.66 12.74 -4.77
C ARG A 261 -20.07 12.16 -4.78
N ALA A 262 -20.61 11.77 -5.94
CA ALA A 262 -21.98 11.26 -6.09
C ALA A 262 -22.19 9.87 -5.47
N ARG A 263 -21.18 9.01 -5.56
CA ARG A 263 -21.21 7.60 -5.09
C ARG A 263 -20.55 7.39 -3.74
N GLY A 264 -19.64 8.29 -3.38
CA GLY A 264 -18.73 8.09 -2.26
C GLY A 264 -17.66 7.06 -2.59
N VAL A 265 -16.58 7.08 -1.81
CA VAL A 265 -15.43 6.21 -2.01
C VAL A 265 -14.96 5.69 -0.66
N SER A 266 -14.74 4.39 -0.59
CA SER A 266 -14.04 3.75 0.53
C SER A 266 -12.59 3.48 0.11
N LEU A 267 -11.64 3.99 0.89
CA LEU A 267 -10.20 3.88 0.66
C LEU A 267 -9.54 3.18 1.84
N GLU A 268 -8.65 2.27 1.52
CA GLU A 268 -7.74 1.64 2.45
C GLU A 268 -6.36 2.28 2.26
N VAL A 269 -5.87 2.98 3.29
CA VAL A 269 -4.56 3.63 3.27
C VAL A 269 -3.58 2.75 4.02
N HIS A 270 -2.55 2.29 3.33
CA HIS A 270 -1.51 1.45 3.89
C HIS A 270 -0.28 2.30 4.23
N VAL A 271 0.20 2.16 5.46
CA VAL A 271 1.48 2.74 5.91
C VAL A 271 2.44 1.58 6.17
N VAL A 272 3.40 1.40 5.27
CA VAL A 272 4.39 0.33 5.33
C VAL A 272 5.70 0.90 5.85
N TYR A 273 6.16 0.41 6.99
CA TYR A 273 7.45 0.80 7.54
C TYR A 273 8.54 -0.08 7.00
N SER A 274 9.59 0.56 6.53
CA SER A 274 10.70 -0.06 5.85
C SER A 274 12.02 0.45 6.39
N ASN A 275 13.09 -0.32 6.19
CA ASN A 275 14.45 0.15 6.49
C ASN A 275 14.69 0.47 7.99
N LEU A 276 13.95 -0.15 8.91
CA LEU A 276 14.11 0.04 10.35
C LEU A 276 15.26 -0.84 10.88
N TRP A 277 16.50 -0.39 10.70
CA TRP A 277 17.70 -1.11 11.14
C TRP A 277 18.34 -0.48 12.38
N SER A 278 18.68 -1.32 13.37
CA SER A 278 19.43 -0.90 14.55
C SER A 278 20.95 -0.90 14.27
N THR A 279 21.46 -0.06 13.37
CA THR A 279 22.90 -0.11 13.04
C THR A 279 23.83 0.43 14.15
N SER A 280 23.32 0.95 15.28
CA SER A 280 24.11 1.13 16.51
C SER A 280 23.26 1.39 17.76
N VAL A 281 23.75 0.94 18.92
CA VAL A 281 23.16 1.20 20.26
C VAL A 281 23.16 2.69 20.64
N SER A 282 23.91 3.54 19.93
CA SER A 282 23.85 5.01 20.07
C SER A 282 22.67 5.67 19.34
N LEU A 283 22.01 4.95 18.43
CA LEU A 283 20.83 5.42 17.68
C LEU A 283 19.53 5.30 18.47
N TRP A 284 19.53 4.99 19.76
CA TRP A 284 18.31 4.84 20.56
C TRP A 284 17.73 6.20 21.02
N LYS A 285 18.35 7.31 20.58
CA LYS A 285 17.79 8.66 20.70
C LYS A 285 16.96 8.98 19.44
N PRO A 286 15.66 9.30 19.56
CA PRO A 286 14.74 9.55 18.43
C PRO A 286 15.29 10.50 17.35
N HIS A 287 16.21 11.40 17.73
CA HIS A 287 16.76 12.45 16.88
C HIS A 287 17.82 11.98 15.87
N THR A 288 18.31 10.74 16.00
CA THR A 288 19.42 10.24 15.17
C THR A 288 19.05 9.03 14.32
N TRP A 289 17.79 8.56 14.37
CA TRP A 289 17.39 7.22 13.91
C TRP A 289 17.75 6.91 12.47
N LEU A 290 17.94 7.94 11.66
CA LEU A 290 18.58 7.83 10.37
C LEU A 290 19.40 9.10 10.21
N LYS A 291 20.71 9.00 9.99
CA LYS A 291 21.28 9.87 8.94
C LYS A 291 20.34 9.68 7.77
N PRO A 292 19.72 10.72 7.19
CA PRO A 292 18.67 10.52 6.19
C PRO A 292 19.24 9.58 5.14
N SER A 293 18.79 8.33 5.17
CA SER A 293 19.02 7.44 4.05
C SER A 293 18.39 8.19 2.88
N GLU A 294 19.05 8.22 1.73
CA GLU A 294 18.48 8.78 0.50
C GLU A 294 17.09 8.18 0.18
N MET A 295 16.74 7.06 0.85
CA MET A 295 15.47 6.37 0.79
C MET A 295 14.53 6.66 1.99
N PRO A 296 13.20 6.74 1.75
CA PRO A 296 12.18 6.97 2.78
C PRO A 296 12.07 5.81 3.78
N SER A 297 11.78 6.13 5.04
CA SER A 297 11.67 5.17 6.15
C SER A 297 10.29 4.53 6.28
N PHE A 298 9.30 5.11 5.60
CA PHE A 298 7.99 4.51 5.42
C PHE A 298 7.43 4.89 4.06
N LEU A 299 6.65 3.99 3.47
CA LEU A 299 5.86 4.23 2.28
C LEU A 299 4.38 4.26 2.65
N MET A 300 3.67 5.25 2.12
CA MET A 300 2.23 5.35 2.22
C MET A 300 1.64 5.15 0.82
N PHE A 301 0.58 4.38 0.71
CA PHE A 301 -0.22 4.27 -0.51
C PHE A 301 -1.69 4.07 -0.16
N ALA A 302 -2.58 4.34 -1.10
CA ALA A 302 -4.01 4.12 -0.91
C ALA A 302 -4.54 3.17 -1.99
N ARG A 303 -5.47 2.31 -1.59
CA ARG A 303 -6.20 1.39 -2.47
C ARG A 303 -7.69 1.65 -2.33
N ARG A 304 -8.42 1.57 -3.44
CA ARG A 304 -9.87 1.65 -3.43
C ARG A 304 -10.46 0.31 -2.97
N LEU A 305 -11.36 0.33 -2.00
CA LEU A 305 -12.12 -0.85 -1.60
C LEU A 305 -13.28 -1.08 -2.57
N PRO A 306 -13.35 -2.24 -3.27
CA PRO A 306 -14.42 -2.52 -4.22
C PRO A 306 -15.74 -2.80 -3.49
N GLY A 307 -16.85 -2.26 -4.01
CA GLY A 307 -18.21 -2.58 -3.54
C GLY A 307 -18.68 -1.86 -2.27
N GLU A 308 -17.81 -1.13 -1.55
CA GLU A 308 -18.23 -0.30 -0.42
C GLU A 308 -18.55 1.13 -0.86
N GLU A 309 -19.85 1.47 -0.97
CA GLU A 309 -20.25 2.87 -1.03
C GLU A 309 -20.08 3.51 0.35
N ALA A 310 -19.32 4.58 0.43
CA ALA A 310 -19.16 5.36 1.66
C ALA A 310 -20.42 6.22 1.89
N THR A 311 -21.52 5.54 2.25
CA THR A 311 -22.79 6.15 2.60
C THR A 311 -23.18 5.85 4.04
N ARG A 312 -23.78 6.83 4.71
CA ARG A 312 -24.32 6.71 6.07
C ARG A 312 -25.76 7.17 6.06
N VAL A 313 -26.63 6.46 6.77
CA VAL A 313 -28.05 6.82 6.91
C VAL A 313 -28.33 7.09 8.38
N LYS A 314 -28.78 8.31 8.68
CA LYS A 314 -29.19 8.74 10.02
C LYS A 314 -30.65 9.15 9.98
N THR A 315 -31.43 8.69 10.96
CA THR A 315 -32.81 9.13 11.14
C THR A 315 -32.87 10.14 12.28
N ILE A 316 -33.30 11.37 11.99
CA ILE A 316 -33.48 12.45 12.96
C ILE A 316 -34.99 12.60 13.20
N SER A 317 -35.43 12.43 14.44
CA SER A 317 -36.84 12.64 14.79
C SER A 317 -37.08 14.10 15.14
N GLU A 318 -38.03 14.76 14.47
CA GLU A 318 -38.27 16.20 14.66
C GLU A 318 -39.28 16.51 15.78
N SER A 319 -40.13 15.55 16.20
CA SER A 319 -41.21 15.80 17.16
C SER A 319 -40.96 15.15 18.53
N ARG A 320 -40.92 15.94 19.61
CA ARG A 320 -40.90 15.46 21.01
C ARG A 320 -42.30 15.20 21.63
N GLY A 321 -43.41 15.47 20.94
CA GLY A 321 -44.74 15.18 21.45
C GLY A 321 -45.86 15.31 20.40
N GLY A 322 -46.81 14.37 20.41
CA GLY A 322 -48.04 14.41 19.60
C GLY A 322 -48.15 13.38 18.45
N TRP A 323 -49.38 13.16 17.98
CA TRP A 323 -49.79 12.18 16.95
C TRP A 323 -49.21 12.42 15.53
N ARG A 324 -48.50 13.55 15.32
CA ARG A 324 -47.84 13.90 14.05
C ARG A 324 -46.33 13.70 14.16
N ARG A 325 -45.90 12.44 14.11
CA ARG A 325 -44.47 12.10 14.08
C ARG A 325 -43.87 12.44 12.71
N ARG A 326 -42.95 13.41 12.70
CA ARG A 326 -42.08 13.75 11.56
C ARG A 326 -40.68 13.21 11.80
N ARG A 327 -40.03 12.76 10.73
CA ARG A 327 -38.63 12.37 10.74
C ARG A 327 -37.92 12.86 9.49
N VAL A 328 -36.65 13.15 9.63
CA VAL A 328 -35.74 13.38 8.51
C VAL A 328 -34.84 12.16 8.41
N VAL A 329 -34.85 11.50 7.26
CA VAL A 329 -33.86 10.48 6.92
C VAL A 329 -32.75 11.17 6.14
N ARG A 330 -31.60 11.36 6.78
CA ARG A 330 -30.40 11.93 6.18
C ARG A 330 -29.52 10.81 5.65
N THR A 331 -29.27 10.81 4.36
CA THR A 331 -28.26 9.96 3.72
C THR A 331 -27.05 10.80 3.37
N THR A 332 -25.95 10.60 4.07
CA THR A 332 -24.68 11.28 3.82
C THR A 332 -23.82 10.40 2.92
N THR A 333 -23.13 11.00 1.96
CA THR A 333 -22.17 10.32 1.08
C THR A 333 -20.85 11.07 1.16
N GLY A 334 -19.75 10.32 1.14
CA GLY A 334 -18.46 10.89 1.47
C GLY A 334 -17.28 10.04 1.04
N ILE A 335 -16.14 10.35 1.63
CA ILE A 335 -14.93 9.54 1.52
C ILE A 335 -14.69 8.88 2.87
N LYS A 336 -14.64 7.54 2.88
CA LYS A 336 -14.27 6.74 4.05
C LYS A 336 -12.81 6.33 3.87
N PHE A 337 -11.99 6.64 4.87
CA PHE A 337 -10.61 6.17 4.97
C PHE A 337 -10.53 5.13 6.06
N GLU A 338 -9.87 4.02 5.77
CA GLU A 338 -9.45 3.01 6.72
C GLU A 338 -7.94 2.90 6.63
N VAL A 339 -7.26 3.19 7.73
CA VAL A 339 -5.80 3.23 7.73
C VAL A 339 -5.26 1.98 8.40
N LEU A 340 -4.42 1.27 7.65
CA LEU A 340 -3.71 0.09 8.08
C LEU A 340 -2.22 0.37 8.13
N GLY A 341 -1.56 -0.28 9.07
CA GLY A 341 -0.12 -0.25 9.17
C GLY A 341 0.44 -1.66 9.04
N SER A 342 1.53 -1.81 8.27
CA SER A 342 2.39 -3.00 8.32
C SER A 342 3.87 -2.60 8.43
N GLY A 343 4.72 -3.48 8.94
CA GLY A 343 6.14 -3.15 9.12
C GLY A 343 6.93 -4.21 9.87
N GLY A 344 8.25 -4.05 9.82
CA GLY A 344 9.22 -5.01 10.36
C GLY A 344 10.47 -4.27 10.80
N ILE A 345 11.04 -4.70 11.93
CA ILE A 345 12.31 -4.18 12.45
C ILE A 345 13.34 -5.29 12.39
N GLY A 346 14.47 -5.00 11.75
CA GLY A 346 15.63 -5.87 11.72
C GLY A 346 16.60 -5.53 12.84
N PHE A 347 17.01 -6.54 13.61
CA PHE A 347 18.04 -6.42 14.64
C PHE A 347 19.05 -7.54 14.50
N ILE A 348 20.32 -7.20 14.73
CA ILE A 348 21.42 -8.17 14.69
C ILE A 348 21.54 -8.82 16.07
N THR A 349 21.37 -10.13 16.14
CA THR A 349 21.61 -10.92 17.35
C THR A 349 22.75 -11.90 17.12
N ALA A 350 23.40 -12.33 18.20
CA ALA A 350 24.38 -13.42 18.12
C ALA A 350 23.76 -14.68 17.49
N HIS A 351 22.47 -14.94 17.78
CA HIS A 351 21.74 -16.07 17.21
C HIS A 351 21.50 -15.92 15.70
N SER A 352 21.11 -14.74 15.21
CA SER A 352 20.86 -14.50 13.78
C SER A 352 22.16 -14.60 12.97
N VAL A 353 23.26 -14.05 13.48
CA VAL A 353 24.59 -14.17 12.87
C VAL A 353 25.06 -15.63 12.87
N TRP A 354 24.91 -16.33 14.00
CA TRP A 354 25.29 -17.74 14.10
C TRP A 354 24.52 -18.60 13.11
N ARG A 355 23.20 -18.44 13.03
CA ARG A 355 22.35 -19.16 12.09
C ARG A 355 22.78 -18.91 10.64
N PHE A 356 23.03 -17.65 10.28
CA PHE A 356 23.54 -17.30 8.96
C PHE A 356 24.88 -17.97 8.64
N LEU A 357 25.82 -18.01 9.59
CA LEU A 357 27.11 -18.68 9.42
C LEU A 357 26.94 -20.19 9.23
N VAL A 358 26.09 -20.84 10.04
CA VAL A 358 25.78 -22.27 9.91
C VAL A 358 25.16 -22.58 8.56
N ASP A 359 24.17 -21.82 8.11
CA ASP A 359 23.52 -22.00 6.80
C ASP A 359 24.54 -21.82 5.65
N THR A 360 25.49 -20.90 5.80
CA THR A 360 26.57 -20.69 4.83
C THR A 360 27.55 -21.87 4.80
N LEU A 361 27.93 -22.40 5.97
CA LEU A 361 28.78 -23.58 6.07
C LEU A 361 28.12 -24.84 5.48
N ILE A 362 26.82 -25.03 5.73
CA ILE A 362 26.03 -26.11 5.12
C ILE A 362 26.05 -25.96 3.60
N SER A 363 25.86 -24.74 3.08
CA SER A 363 25.89 -24.47 1.64
C SER A 363 27.26 -24.80 1.01
N LEU A 364 28.37 -24.54 1.71
CA LEU A 364 29.70 -24.97 1.27
C LEU A 364 29.86 -26.50 1.28
N GLY A 365 29.24 -27.19 2.24
CA GLY A 365 29.14 -28.65 2.24
C GLY A 365 28.39 -29.19 1.00
N ILE A 366 27.34 -28.50 0.56
CA ILE A 366 26.62 -28.84 -0.68
C ILE A 366 27.51 -28.65 -1.92
N ALA A 367 28.34 -27.60 -1.95
CA ALA A 367 29.31 -27.43 -3.05
C ALA A 367 30.31 -28.60 -3.11
N TYR A 368 30.74 -29.10 -1.95
CA TYR A 368 31.60 -30.28 -1.87
C TYR A 368 30.89 -31.54 -2.38
N THR A 369 29.67 -31.84 -1.94
CA THR A 369 28.92 -33.01 -2.43
C THR A 369 28.60 -32.92 -3.92
N ALA A 370 28.30 -31.73 -4.44
CA ALA A 370 28.13 -31.50 -5.87
C ALA A 370 29.43 -31.79 -6.65
N THR A 371 30.59 -31.48 -6.08
CA THR A 371 31.90 -31.80 -6.69
C THR A 371 32.14 -33.31 -6.72
N GLU A 372 31.81 -34.04 -5.65
CA GLU A 372 31.89 -35.51 -5.62
C GLU A 372 30.93 -36.16 -6.61
N LEU A 373 29.75 -35.57 -6.79
CA LEU A 373 28.77 -36.00 -7.77
C LEU A 373 29.36 -35.85 -9.18
N VAL A 374 29.92 -34.68 -9.53
CA VAL A 374 30.64 -34.49 -10.80
C VAL A 374 31.74 -35.53 -10.99
N LEU A 375 32.55 -35.80 -9.97
CA LEU A 375 33.60 -36.82 -10.03
C LEU A 375 33.02 -38.22 -10.31
N SER A 376 31.91 -38.56 -9.66
CA SER A 376 31.22 -39.85 -9.85
C SER A 376 30.63 -39.97 -11.27
N PHE A 377 30.11 -38.88 -11.83
CA PHE A 377 29.64 -38.82 -13.21
C PHE A 377 30.78 -38.97 -14.22
N VAL A 378 31.99 -38.46 -13.94
CA VAL A 378 33.19 -38.67 -14.78
C VAL A 378 33.59 -40.14 -14.84
N GLY A 379 33.35 -40.89 -13.76
CA GLY A 379 33.63 -42.34 -13.72
C GLY A 379 32.61 -43.21 -14.46
N TYR A 380 31.42 -42.67 -14.77
CA TYR A 380 30.29 -43.43 -15.33
C TYR A 380 29.95 -43.06 -16.79
N PHE A 381 30.24 -41.83 -17.21
CA PHE A 381 29.88 -41.32 -18.53
C PHE A 381 31.10 -41.09 -19.42
N ASP A 382 30.87 -41.17 -20.72
CA ASP A 382 31.90 -40.95 -21.74
C ASP A 382 32.56 -39.58 -21.56
N ALA A 383 33.90 -39.53 -21.65
CA ALA A 383 34.69 -38.36 -21.25
C ALA A 383 34.31 -37.07 -22.00
N THR A 384 33.77 -37.22 -23.21
CA THR A 384 33.27 -36.13 -24.08
C THR A 384 32.00 -35.48 -23.53
N LEU A 385 31.08 -36.24 -22.95
CA LEU A 385 29.80 -35.75 -22.40
C LEU A 385 30.03 -34.93 -21.12
N VAL A 386 30.94 -35.41 -20.29
CA VAL A 386 31.37 -34.74 -19.05
C VAL A 386 32.18 -33.49 -19.34
N GLN A 387 33.07 -33.54 -20.33
CA GLN A 387 33.80 -32.37 -20.77
C GLN A 387 32.86 -31.30 -21.33
N SER A 388 31.84 -31.69 -22.09
CA SER A 388 30.79 -30.79 -22.60
C SER A 388 30.00 -30.11 -21.48
N LEU A 389 29.57 -30.86 -20.46
CA LEU A 389 28.89 -30.34 -19.26
C LEU A 389 29.78 -29.38 -18.45
N LEU A 390 31.06 -29.72 -18.28
CA LEU A 390 32.03 -28.85 -17.60
C LEU A 390 32.31 -27.58 -18.39
N THR A 391 32.41 -27.63 -19.72
CA THR A 391 32.50 -26.42 -20.55
C THR A 391 31.21 -25.61 -20.55
N LEU A 392 30.04 -26.23 -20.38
CA LEU A 392 28.78 -25.51 -20.27
C LEU A 392 28.67 -24.78 -18.91
N LEU A 393 29.09 -25.45 -17.82
CA LEU A 393 29.08 -24.87 -16.47
C LEU A 393 30.20 -23.85 -16.22
N LEU A 394 31.38 -24.02 -16.84
CA LEU A 394 32.56 -23.19 -16.61
C LEU A 394 32.87 -22.22 -17.76
N GLY A 395 32.48 -22.54 -18.99
CA GLY A 395 32.67 -21.69 -20.16
C GLY A 395 31.83 -20.43 -20.11
N ASP A 396 30.63 -20.52 -19.53
CA ASP A 396 29.76 -19.37 -19.30
C ASP A 396 30.20 -18.50 -18.12
N LEU A 397 31.11 -18.94 -17.24
CA LEU A 397 31.61 -18.05 -16.17
C LEU A 397 32.42 -16.88 -16.72
N ALA A 398 33.06 -17.03 -17.89
CA ALA A 398 33.71 -15.91 -18.56
C ALA A 398 32.68 -14.92 -19.11
N GLN A 399 31.60 -15.41 -19.72
CA GLN A 399 30.48 -14.59 -20.22
C GLN A 399 29.69 -13.91 -19.09
N VAL A 400 29.37 -14.65 -18.03
CA VAL A 400 28.72 -14.14 -16.81
C VAL A 400 29.62 -13.14 -16.09
N ARG A 401 30.94 -13.36 -16.04
CA ARG A 401 31.89 -12.36 -15.50
C ARG A 401 31.90 -11.10 -16.34
N SER A 402 31.90 -11.19 -17.67
CA SER A 402 31.77 -10.00 -18.54
C SER A 402 30.39 -9.33 -18.43
N ALA A 403 29.30 -10.08 -18.27
CA ALA A 403 27.95 -9.54 -18.10
C ALA A 403 27.78 -8.86 -16.72
N LEU A 404 28.34 -9.44 -15.65
CA LEU A 404 28.39 -8.84 -14.33
C LEU A 404 29.28 -7.59 -14.31
N TYR A 405 30.42 -7.60 -14.99
CA TYR A 405 31.29 -6.43 -15.11
C TYR A 405 30.62 -5.31 -15.93
N PHE A 406 29.90 -5.67 -17.00
CA PHE A 406 29.16 -4.72 -17.83
C PHE A 406 27.97 -4.10 -17.08
N ASN A 407 27.19 -4.90 -16.34
CA ASN A 407 26.08 -4.42 -15.52
C ASN A 407 26.55 -3.61 -14.30
N ALA A 408 27.65 -3.99 -13.65
CA ALA A 408 28.24 -3.22 -12.55
C ALA A 408 28.78 -1.87 -13.02
N ARG A 409 29.30 -1.78 -14.26
CA ARG A 409 29.76 -0.52 -14.86
C ARG A 409 28.60 0.39 -15.22
N ARG A 410 27.49 -0.16 -15.73
CA ARG A 410 26.26 0.57 -16.06
C ARG A 410 25.58 1.16 -14.83
N MET A 411 25.53 0.43 -13.71
CA MET A 411 25.02 0.94 -12.42
C MET A 411 25.93 2.01 -11.76
N HIS A 412 27.11 2.27 -12.31
CA HIS A 412 28.02 3.32 -11.84
C HIS A 412 28.01 4.57 -12.74
N GLU A 413 27.40 4.47 -13.93
CA GLU A 413 27.28 5.54 -14.92
C GLU A 413 25.87 6.15 -14.98
N ASP A 414 24.87 5.47 -14.41
CA ASP A 414 23.53 6.01 -14.05
C ASP A 414 23.50 6.42 -12.56
#